data_AF-A0A379UPR3-F1
#
_entry.id   AF-A0A379UPR3-F1
#
_cell.length_a   1.000
_cell.length_b   1.000
_cell.length_c   1.000
_cell.angle_alpha   90.00
_cell.angle_beta   90.00
_cell.angle_gamma   90.00
#
_symmetry.space_group_name_H-M   'P 1'
#
loop_
_entity.id
_entity.type
_entity.pdbx_description
1 polymer ?
#
loop_
_entity_poly.entity_id
_entity_poly.type
_entity_poly.pdbx_seq_one_letter_code
_entity_poly.pdbx_strand_id
1 'polypeptide(L)'
;MFFDWLTIEQDFGYQLPILGEVAYQRVQLETGEAGSLNQPVFQHKGSFCDQVSISIKGSILKMSGNPSRWNRLDNLFGHTSVDACVQVYNRILNELGLPEFTKCTKLWQRQASETEKAGTVTDGACIREIHITSNRTVGADNVDDYISGLSTLRYRNSEPRLHSNGKSV
;
A
#
# COMPACT_ATOMS: atom_id res chain seq x y z
N MET A 1 -5.47 3.91 17.60
CA MET A 1 -5.67 3.36 16.25
C MET A 1 -4.56 3.92 15.38
N PHE A 2 -3.90 3.10 14.57
CA PHE A 2 -2.80 3.49 13.69
C PHE A 2 -2.90 2.77 12.36
N PHE A 3 -2.11 3.20 11.38
CA PHE A 3 -2.09 2.63 10.04
C PHE A 3 -0.94 1.64 9.89
N ASP A 4 -1.27 0.41 9.52
CA ASP A 4 -0.29 -0.69 9.44
C ASP A 4 0.16 -0.97 8.01
N TRP A 5 -0.71 -0.71 7.04
CA TRP A 5 -0.39 -0.88 5.64
C TRP A 5 -1.00 0.25 4.82
N LEU A 6 -0.24 0.74 3.85
CA LEU A 6 -0.70 1.77 2.92
C LEU A 6 -0.27 1.39 1.50
N THR A 7 -1.24 1.33 0.58
CA THR A 7 -0.98 1.28 -0.85
C THR A 7 -1.47 2.57 -1.49
N ILE A 8 -0.58 3.30 -2.15
CA ILE A 8 -0.87 4.60 -2.78
C ILE A 8 -0.34 4.62 -4.22
N GLU A 9 -1.01 5.37 -5.08
CA GLU A 9 -0.69 5.47 -6.50
C GLU A 9 -0.93 6.89 -7.02
N GLN A 10 -0.07 7.38 -7.91
CA GLN A 10 -0.25 8.66 -8.59
C GLN A 10 0.24 8.58 -10.03
N ASP A 11 -0.48 9.22 -10.95
CA ASP A 11 -0.03 9.48 -12.31
C ASP A 11 0.60 10.87 -12.38
N PHE A 12 1.84 10.94 -12.86
CA PHE A 12 2.59 12.20 -12.99
C PHE A 12 2.52 12.80 -14.40
N GLY A 13 1.94 12.10 -15.37
CA GLY A 13 1.81 12.57 -16.75
C GLY A 13 3.10 12.62 -17.57
N TYR A 14 4.23 12.18 -17.02
CA TYR A 14 5.52 12.06 -17.72
C TYR A 14 6.21 10.75 -17.38
N GLN A 15 7.11 10.28 -18.25
CA GLN A 15 7.86 9.04 -18.03
C GLN A 15 8.76 9.16 -16.79
N LEU A 16 8.51 8.32 -15.78
CA LEU A 16 9.28 8.28 -14.55
C LEU A 16 10.61 7.53 -14.73
N PRO A 17 11.64 7.85 -13.91
CA PRO A 17 12.92 7.16 -13.96
C PRO A 17 12.79 5.72 -13.47
N ILE A 18 13.57 4.83 -14.07
CA ILE A 18 13.59 3.40 -13.78
C ILE A 18 14.57 3.15 -12.63
N LEU A 19 14.17 2.33 -11.66
CA LEU A 19 14.99 1.97 -10.50
C LEU A 19 15.67 0.60 -10.66
N GLY A 20 15.06 -0.31 -11.41
CA GLY A 20 15.56 -1.67 -11.62
C GLY A 20 16.58 -1.79 -12.75
N GLU A 21 17.27 -2.93 -12.79
CA GLU A 21 18.22 -3.28 -13.85
C GLU A 21 17.52 -3.65 -15.17
N VAL A 22 16.26 -4.10 -15.09
CA VAL A 22 15.49 -4.59 -16.23
C VAL A 22 14.26 -3.74 -16.44
N ALA A 23 14.09 -3.27 -17.66
CA ALA A 23 12.88 -2.61 -18.14
C ALA A 23 12.36 -3.31 -19.38
N TYR A 24 11.05 -3.22 -19.61
CA TYR A 24 10.42 -3.75 -20.80
C TYR A 24 9.44 -2.73 -21.37
N GLN A 25 9.38 -2.71 -22.69
CA GLN A 25 8.50 -1.84 -23.46
C GLN A 25 7.69 -2.72 -24.41
N ARG A 26 6.39 -2.45 -24.51
CA ARG A 26 5.52 -3.11 -25.47
C ARG A 26 5.54 -2.29 -26.75
N VAL A 27 5.90 -2.91 -27.87
CA VAL A 27 5.89 -2.27 -29.19
C VAL A 27 4.80 -2.94 -30.01
N GLN A 28 3.94 -2.12 -30.61
CA GLN A 28 2.90 -2.62 -31.51
C GLN A 28 3.51 -2.90 -32.88
N LEU A 29 3.46 -4.16 -33.33
CA LEU A 29 4.21 -4.60 -34.51
C LEU A 29 3.69 -4.00 -35.83
N GLU A 30 2.39 -3.68 -35.90
CA GLU A 30 1.77 -3.13 -37.11
C GLU A 30 2.06 -1.63 -37.29
N THR A 31 2.03 -0.86 -36.21
CA THR A 31 2.20 0.61 -36.24
C THR A 31 3.63 1.05 -35.93
N GLY A 32 4.44 0.19 -35.31
CA GLY A 32 5.76 0.54 -34.79
C GLY A 32 5.73 1.44 -33.55
N GLU A 33 4.55 1.77 -33.03
CA GLU A 33 4.41 2.62 -31.86
C GLU A 33 4.87 1.89 -30.60
N ALA A 34 5.73 2.56 -29.84
CA ALA A 34 6.27 2.04 -28.59
C ALA A 34 5.45 2.59 -27.42
N GLY A 35 4.95 1.70 -26.56
CA GLY A 35 4.25 2.04 -25.33
C GLY A 35 5.18 2.59 -24.25
N SER A 36 4.66 2.80 -23.06
CA SER A 36 5.46 3.27 -21.92
C SER A 36 6.48 2.23 -21.43
N LEU A 37 7.58 2.72 -20.86
CA LEU A 37 8.58 1.87 -20.21
C LEU A 37 8.05 1.39 -18.85
N ASN A 38 8.14 0.09 -18.64
CA ASN A 38 7.73 -0.57 -17.40
C ASN A 38 8.90 -1.33 -16.79
N GLN A 39 8.86 -1.50 -15.47
CA GLN A 39 9.82 -2.32 -14.75
C GLN A 39 9.11 -3.32 -13.82
N PRO A 40 9.78 -4.44 -13.47
CA PRO A 40 9.36 -5.27 -12.35
C PRO A 40 9.21 -4.45 -11.06
N VAL A 41 8.42 -4.96 -10.11
CA VAL A 41 8.27 -4.31 -8.80
C VAL A 41 9.63 -4.24 -8.11
N PHE A 42 10.08 -3.02 -7.84
CA PHE A 42 11.29 -2.75 -7.10
C PHE A 42 11.01 -2.92 -5.61
N GLN A 43 11.80 -3.76 -4.95
CA GLN A 43 11.68 -4.01 -3.52
C GLN A 43 12.77 -3.23 -2.79
N HIS A 44 12.37 -2.14 -2.13
CA HIS A 44 13.29 -1.33 -1.34
C HIS A 44 13.31 -1.86 0.09
N LYS A 45 14.48 -2.29 0.55
CA LYS A 45 14.68 -2.83 1.91
C LYS A 45 15.09 -1.71 2.86
N GLY A 46 14.35 -1.59 3.96
CA GLY A 46 14.69 -0.73 5.08
C GLY A 46 15.54 -1.47 6.11
N SER A 47 15.68 -0.85 7.29
CA SER A 47 16.29 -1.51 8.45
C SER A 47 15.38 -2.62 8.98
N PHE A 48 15.88 -3.50 9.84
CA PHE A 48 15.09 -4.50 10.59
C PHE A 48 14.18 -5.42 9.72
N CYS A 49 14.64 -5.74 8.50
CA CYS A 49 13.93 -6.55 7.49
C CYS A 49 12.64 -5.91 6.94
N ASP A 50 12.49 -4.60 7.09
CA ASP A 50 11.38 -3.88 6.48
C ASP A 50 11.52 -3.86 4.96
N GLN A 51 10.39 -3.93 4.27
CA GLN A 51 10.36 -3.90 2.82
C GLN A 51 9.16 -3.09 2.35
N VAL A 52 9.40 -2.19 1.40
CA VAL A 52 8.37 -1.49 0.66
C VAL A 52 8.50 -1.84 -0.82
N SER A 53 7.35 -2.03 -1.47
CA SER A 53 7.25 -2.35 -2.88
C SER A 53 6.94 -1.09 -3.68
N ILE A 54 7.77 -0.78 -4.68
CA ILE A 54 7.62 0.36 -5.58
C ILE A 54 7.44 -0.18 -7.00
N SER A 55 6.36 0.21 -7.66
CA SER A 55 6.07 -0.15 -9.05
C SER A 55 5.97 1.11 -9.89
N ILE A 56 6.69 1.14 -11.00
CA ILE A 56 6.71 2.24 -11.96
C ILE A 56 6.22 1.70 -13.30
N LYS A 57 5.17 2.32 -13.83
CA LYS A 57 4.57 1.97 -15.12
C LYS A 57 4.35 3.22 -15.95
N GLY A 58 5.32 3.56 -16.80
CA GLY A 58 5.30 4.82 -17.53
C GLY A 58 5.31 6.02 -16.59
N SER A 59 4.16 6.70 -16.52
CA SER A 59 3.94 7.87 -15.64
C SER A 59 3.32 7.54 -14.29
N ILE A 60 2.90 6.29 -14.08
CA ILE A 60 2.23 5.87 -12.86
C ILE A 60 3.25 5.33 -11.87
N LEU A 61 3.29 5.96 -10.70
CA LEU A 61 4.04 5.49 -9.53
C LEU A 61 3.07 4.85 -8.54
N LYS A 62 3.38 3.64 -8.09
CA LYS A 62 2.65 2.95 -7.03
C LYS A 62 3.61 2.49 -5.95
N MET A 63 3.26 2.74 -4.69
CA MET A 63 4.03 2.33 -3.52
C MET A 63 3.13 1.59 -2.53
N SER A 64 3.63 0.50 -1.94
CA SER A 64 2.92 -0.35 -1.00
C SER A 64 3.85 -0.86 0.09
N GLY A 65 3.36 -0.95 1.32
CA GLY A 65 4.15 -1.42 2.46
C GLY A 65 3.62 -0.93 3.81
N ASN A 66 4.45 -1.11 4.84
CA ASN A 66 4.14 -0.70 6.21
C ASN A 66 4.91 0.58 6.58
N PRO A 67 4.26 1.77 6.53
CA PRO A 67 4.91 3.01 6.91
C PRO A 67 5.16 3.12 8.42
N SER A 68 4.38 2.43 9.26
CA SER A 68 4.49 2.48 10.72
C SER A 68 5.64 1.64 11.28
N ARG A 69 6.00 0.58 10.56
CA ARG A 69 7.12 -0.28 10.89
C ARG A 69 8.44 0.22 10.30
N TRP A 70 8.41 1.00 9.22
CA TRP A 70 9.61 1.43 8.49
C TRP A 70 10.71 1.99 9.42
N ASN A 71 11.87 1.34 9.41
CA ASN A 71 13.03 1.67 10.25
C ASN A 71 12.75 1.58 11.76
N ARG A 72 11.83 0.70 12.18
CA ARG A 72 11.54 0.41 13.58
C ARG A 72 11.64 -1.08 13.85
N LEU A 73 12.05 -1.40 15.07
CA LEU A 73 12.19 -2.78 15.52
C LEU A 73 10.83 -3.42 15.85
N ASP A 74 9.89 -2.63 16.39
CA ASP A 74 8.52 -3.05 16.65
C ASP A 74 7.51 -2.20 15.87
N ASN A 75 6.27 -2.69 15.84
CA ASN A 75 5.12 -2.00 15.28
C ASN A 75 3.95 -1.99 16.27
N LEU A 76 4.26 -1.87 17.57
CA LEU A 76 3.22 -1.80 18.61
C LEU A 76 2.48 -0.47 18.51
N PHE A 77 3.19 0.60 18.12
CA PHE A 77 2.63 1.92 17.90
C PHE A 77 3.04 2.45 16.52
N GLY A 78 2.03 2.80 15.72
CA GLY A 78 2.22 3.33 14.38
C GLY A 78 1.81 4.79 14.22
N HIS A 79 1.86 5.25 12.97
CA HIS A 79 1.36 6.55 12.57
C HIS A 79 -0.16 6.61 12.67
N THR A 80 -0.67 7.68 13.29
CA THR A 80 -2.10 7.89 13.52
C THR A 80 -2.78 8.72 12.43
N SER A 81 -2.01 9.28 11.49
CA SER A 81 -2.50 10.03 10.35
C SER A 81 -1.97 9.46 9.03
N VAL A 82 -2.81 9.55 8.00
CA VAL A 82 -2.43 9.18 6.63
C VAL A 82 -1.33 10.10 6.11
N ASP A 83 -1.39 11.40 6.43
CA ASP A 83 -0.36 12.37 6.07
C ASP A 83 1.02 11.96 6.59
N ALA A 84 1.13 11.49 7.83
CA ALA A 84 2.40 11.02 8.39
C ALA A 84 2.91 9.76 7.66
N CYS A 85 2.01 8.86 7.26
CA CYS A 85 2.35 7.68 6.46
C CYS A 85 2.89 8.08 5.07
N VAL A 86 2.20 9.01 4.41
CA VAL A 86 2.62 9.51 3.09
C VAL A 86 3.95 10.25 3.17
N GLN A 87 4.23 10.97 4.27
CA GLN A 87 5.54 11.61 4.49
C GLN A 87 6.68 10.59 4.58
N VAL A 88 6.46 9.42 5.22
CA VAL A 88 7.44 8.33 5.22
C VAL A 88 7.72 7.85 3.80
N TYR A 89 6.67 7.67 2.99
CA TYR A 89 6.81 7.26 1.60
C TYR A 89 7.53 8.32 0.76
N ASN A 90 7.14 9.59 0.87
CA ASN A 90 7.78 10.68 0.15
C ASN A 90 9.26 10.80 0.49
N ARG A 91 9.66 10.56 1.75
CA ARG A 91 11.07 10.51 2.13
C ARG A 91 11.84 9.42 1.38
N ILE A 92 11.28 8.20 1.35
CA ILE A 92 11.88 7.06 0.63
C ILE A 92 11.97 7.37 -0.88
N LEU A 93 10.93 7.97 -1.46
CA LEU A 93 10.92 8.35 -2.87
C LEU A 93 11.98 9.41 -3.18
N ASN A 94 12.12 10.42 -2.31
CA ASN A 94 13.12 11.47 -2.44
C ASN A 94 14.54 10.90 -2.38
N GLU A 95 14.81 9.97 -1.44
CA GLU A 95 16.08 9.23 -1.35
C GLU A 95 16.39 8.42 -2.62
N LEU A 96 15.36 7.94 -3.32
CA LEU A 96 15.48 7.21 -4.60
C LEU A 96 15.45 8.11 -5.85
N GLY A 97 15.36 9.43 -5.69
CA GLY A 97 15.28 10.39 -6.80
C GLY A 97 13.95 10.36 -7.56
N LEU A 98 12.87 9.89 -6.94
CA LEU A 98 11.51 9.84 -7.49
C LEU A 98 10.67 11.03 -7.03
N PRO A 99 9.64 11.43 -7.81
CA PRO A 99 8.73 12.49 -7.41
C PRO A 99 7.86 12.07 -6.22
N GLU A 100 7.52 13.05 -5.39
CA GLU A 100 6.71 12.87 -4.19
C GLU A 100 5.21 12.76 -4.50
N PHE A 101 4.49 12.00 -3.69
CA PHE A 101 3.03 11.99 -3.73
C PHE A 101 2.46 13.32 -3.24
N THR A 102 1.46 13.82 -3.96
CA THR A 102 0.80 15.10 -3.69
C THR A 102 -0.67 14.90 -3.35
N LYS A 103 -1.26 15.83 -2.60
CA LYS A 103 -2.70 15.77 -2.27
C LYS A 103 -3.53 15.97 -3.53
N CYS A 104 -4.59 15.19 -3.68
CA CYS A 104 -5.59 15.41 -4.71
C CYS A 104 -6.31 16.75 -4.48
N THR A 105 -6.29 17.64 -5.46
CA THR A 105 -7.01 18.92 -5.42
C THR A 105 -8.16 18.98 -6.42
N LYS A 106 -8.09 18.18 -7.50
CA LYS A 106 -9.08 18.15 -8.56
C LYS A 106 -9.47 16.72 -8.91
N LEU A 107 -10.76 16.56 -9.19
CA LEU A 107 -11.37 15.31 -9.64
C LEU A 107 -12.06 15.57 -10.98
N TRP A 108 -11.73 14.75 -11.97
CA TRP A 108 -12.36 14.77 -13.29
C TRP A 108 -13.03 13.45 -13.58
N GLN A 109 -14.09 13.48 -14.38
CA GLN A 109 -14.71 12.26 -14.88
C GLN A 109 -14.07 11.88 -16.21
N ARG A 110 -13.62 10.63 -16.30
CA ARG A 110 -13.09 10.05 -17.54
C ARG A 110 -14.25 9.84 -18.50
N GLN A 111 -14.04 10.16 -19.77
CA GLN A 111 -14.90 9.65 -20.83
C GLN A 111 -14.82 8.12 -20.85
N ALA A 112 -15.98 7.47 -20.90
CA ALA A 112 -16.11 6.04 -21.04
C ALA A 112 -16.96 5.75 -22.28
N SER A 113 -16.68 4.63 -22.94
CA SER A 113 -17.55 4.10 -23.99
C SER A 113 -18.91 3.68 -23.39
N GLU A 114 -19.93 3.48 -24.23
CA GLU A 114 -21.27 3.09 -23.76
C GLU A 114 -21.28 1.83 -22.86
N THR A 115 -20.28 0.97 -23.00
CA THR A 115 -20.17 -0.30 -22.26
C THR A 115 -19.27 -0.22 -21.02
N GLU A 116 -18.54 0.89 -20.83
CA GLU A 116 -17.64 1.07 -19.70
C GLU A 116 -18.24 2.02 -18.66
N LYS A 117 -17.96 1.76 -17.38
CA LYS A 117 -18.27 2.72 -16.33
C LYS A 117 -17.30 3.90 -16.41
N ALA A 118 -17.85 5.12 -16.39
CA ALA A 118 -17.05 6.34 -16.24
C ALA A 118 -16.21 6.27 -14.96
N GLY A 119 -14.88 6.27 -15.12
CA GLY A 119 -13.93 6.32 -14.02
C GLY A 119 -13.63 7.76 -13.61
N THR A 120 -13.03 7.95 -12.45
CA THR A 120 -12.54 9.26 -12.00
C THR A 120 -11.02 9.36 -12.20
N VAL A 121 -10.56 10.51 -12.67
CA VAL A 121 -9.14 10.86 -12.81
C VAL A 121 -8.81 11.97 -11.82
N THR A 122 -7.63 11.91 -11.22
CA THR A 122 -7.19 12.82 -10.16
C THR A 122 -5.86 13.47 -10.51
N ASP A 123 -5.59 14.66 -9.98
CA ASP A 123 -4.29 15.34 -10.11
C ASP A 123 -3.27 14.95 -9.04
N GLY A 124 -3.73 14.33 -7.96
CA GLY A 124 -2.90 13.90 -6.85
C GLY A 124 -3.00 12.39 -6.59
N ALA A 125 -2.41 12.00 -5.48
CA ALA A 125 -2.28 10.62 -5.08
C ALA A 125 -3.63 9.98 -4.67
N CYS A 126 -3.85 8.78 -5.17
CA CYS A 126 -4.99 7.92 -4.89
C CYS A 126 -4.58 6.82 -3.92
N ILE A 127 -5.25 6.75 -2.77
CA ILE A 127 -5.06 5.64 -1.84
C ILE A 127 -5.85 4.43 -2.34
N ARG A 128 -5.15 3.32 -2.58
CA ARG A 128 -5.73 2.07 -3.07
C ARG A 128 -6.10 1.12 -1.94
N GLU A 129 -5.36 1.15 -0.84
CA GLU A 129 -5.57 0.25 0.29
C GLU A 129 -5.03 0.87 1.58
N ILE A 130 -5.75 0.66 2.69
CA ILE A 130 -5.34 1.05 4.04
C ILE A 130 -5.65 -0.10 4.99
N HIS A 131 -4.68 -0.54 5.79
CA HIS A 131 -4.94 -1.40 6.95
C HIS A 131 -4.83 -0.58 8.22
N ILE A 132 -5.80 -0.79 9.10
CA ILE A 132 -5.94 -0.04 10.35
C ILE A 132 -5.82 -1.01 11.50
N THR A 133 -4.95 -0.67 12.44
CA THR A 133 -4.67 -1.48 13.64
C THR A 133 -5.03 -0.70 14.90
N SER A 134 -5.58 -1.41 15.88
CA SER A 134 -5.89 -0.84 17.19
C SER A 134 -5.45 -1.80 18.27
N ASN A 135 -4.61 -1.30 19.19
CA ASN A 135 -4.32 -2.02 20.42
C ASN A 135 -5.57 -2.02 21.30
N ARG A 136 -5.88 -3.17 21.88
CA ARG A 136 -6.99 -3.36 22.80
C ARG A 136 -6.42 -3.84 24.14
N THR A 137 -7.02 -3.38 25.22
CA THR A 137 -6.74 -3.87 26.57
C THR A 137 -8.01 -4.46 27.14
N VAL A 138 -7.85 -5.45 28.01
CA VAL A 138 -8.93 -6.08 28.77
C VAL A 138 -8.76 -5.79 30.25
N GLY A 139 -9.82 -6.00 31.04
CA GLY A 139 -9.70 -5.95 32.50
C GLY A 139 -8.69 -6.99 33.00
N ALA A 140 -8.15 -6.77 34.21
CA ALA A 140 -7.31 -7.77 34.87
C ALA A 140 -8.01 -9.14 34.87
N ASP A 141 -7.25 -10.20 34.64
CA ASP A 141 -7.70 -11.60 34.60
C ASP A 141 -8.72 -11.96 33.50
N ASN A 142 -8.98 -11.08 32.51
CA ASN A 142 -9.91 -11.34 31.39
C ASN A 142 -9.23 -11.73 30.07
N VAL A 143 -7.90 -11.94 30.07
CA VAL A 143 -7.12 -12.18 28.84
C VAL A 143 -7.52 -13.48 28.16
N ASP A 144 -7.59 -14.57 28.95
CA ASP A 144 -7.93 -15.89 28.41
C ASP A 144 -9.40 -15.95 27.94
N ASP A 145 -10.33 -15.28 28.63
CA ASP A 145 -11.74 -15.17 28.21
C ASP A 145 -11.88 -14.40 26.89
N TYR A 146 -11.13 -13.30 26.74
CA TYR A 146 -11.15 -12.52 25.51
C TYR A 146 -10.57 -13.29 24.32
N ILE A 147 -9.43 -13.97 24.51
CA ILE A 147 -8.80 -14.82 23.48
C ILE A 147 -9.73 -16.00 23.12
N SER A 148 -10.36 -16.62 24.12
CA SER A 148 -11.35 -17.68 23.92
C SER A 148 -12.50 -17.19 23.05
N GLY A 149 -13.09 -16.04 23.41
CA GLY A 149 -14.17 -15.41 22.67
C GLY A 149 -13.79 -15.12 21.21
N LEU A 150 -12.62 -14.51 20.99
CA LEU A 150 -12.11 -14.24 19.64
C LEU A 150 -11.94 -15.52 18.80
N SER A 151 -11.49 -16.62 19.42
CA SER A 151 -11.26 -17.90 18.74
C SER A 151 -12.55 -18.57 18.25
N THR A 152 -13.70 -18.15 18.78
CA THR A 152 -15.03 -18.60 18.33
C THR A 152 -15.57 -17.80 17.14
N LEU A 153 -14.96 -16.67 16.78
CA LEU A 153 -15.42 -15.82 15.69
C LEU A 153 -14.88 -16.32 14.34
N ARG A 154 -15.75 -16.38 13.33
CA ARG A 154 -15.33 -16.57 11.94
C ARG A 154 -14.56 -15.35 11.44
N TYR A 155 -13.42 -15.57 10.79
CA TYR A 155 -12.72 -14.52 10.04
C TYR A 155 -12.78 -14.84 8.55
N ARG A 156 -13.64 -14.13 7.81
CA ARG A 156 -13.93 -14.41 6.38
C ARG A 156 -14.29 -15.89 6.18
N ASN A 157 -13.42 -16.64 5.51
CA ASN A 157 -13.60 -18.05 5.20
C ASN A 157 -12.88 -18.99 6.21
N SER A 158 -12.21 -18.43 7.21
CA SER A 158 -11.55 -19.21 8.26
C SER A 158 -12.59 -19.70 9.25
N GLU A 159 -12.67 -21.03 9.42
CA GLU A 159 -13.50 -21.65 10.44
C GLU A 159 -12.90 -21.36 11.83
N PRO A 160 -13.74 -20.96 12.81
CA PRO A 160 -13.31 -20.71 14.17
C PRO A 160 -12.84 -22.00 14.82
N ARG A 161 -11.77 -21.91 15.60
CA ARG A 161 -11.19 -23.05 16.31
C ARG A 161 -10.71 -22.61 17.68
N LEU A 162 -11.44 -23.04 18.70
CA LEU A 162 -10.99 -22.97 20.08
C LEU A 162 -10.33 -24.31 20.44
N HIS A 163 -9.09 -24.26 20.91
CA HIS A 163 -8.39 -25.46 21.37
C HIS A 163 -8.90 -25.89 22.75
N SER A 164 -8.67 -27.16 23.11
CA SER A 164 -9.12 -27.73 24.39
C SER A 164 -8.51 -27.05 25.63
N ASN A 165 -7.41 -26.32 25.45
CA ASN A 165 -6.77 -25.48 26.47
C ASN A 165 -7.45 -24.12 26.67
N GLY A 166 -8.54 -23.82 25.94
CA GLY A 166 -9.19 -22.51 25.96
C GLY A 166 -8.40 -21.40 25.26
N LYS A 167 -7.46 -21.75 24.37
CA LYS A 167 -6.59 -20.76 23.69
C LYS A 167 -6.68 -20.88 22.17
N SER A 168 -6.13 -19.88 21.49
CA SER A 168 -6.08 -19.78 20.03
C SER A 168 -4.92 -20.56 19.39
N VAL A 169 -3.97 -21.05 20.20
CA VAL A 169 -2.80 -21.86 19.82
C VAL A 169 -2.51 -22.96 20.83
#